data_AF-A0A520VUG4-F1
#
_entry.id   AF-A0A520VUG4-F1
#
_cell.length_a   1.000
_cell.length_b   1.000
_cell.length_c   1.000
_cell.angle_alpha   90.00
_cell.angle_beta   90.00
_cell.angle_gamma   90.00
#
_symmetry.space_group_name_H-M   'P 1'
#
loop_
_entity.id
_entity.type
_entity.pdbx_description
1 polymer ?
#
loop_
_entity_poly.entity_id
_entity_poly.type
_entity_poly.pdbx_seq_one_letter_code
_entity_poly.pdbx_strand_id
1 'polypeptide(L)'
;MAENVLISHLRKGDFSRCSPFLEKALLGGENLVNFLNDLLYIAASIEGKDNEMVHPLVTMNCIKNIIGDNKTNPSESLLLYSLHLCKERKIINYNDAIQKKEIEEGSISSVFVGELEDALQSCDWNSVDKLMPSIYYVSDRSRSIIDTIADLGLQNIDSNIVMIFHLLRAFNFKQKKSHVWTYACLLVNKIKSNSLPKPNSRKDCAPKDFIENIAGEKDVQKLVKYAAVSRIWDGDYVRLRSYRREISSWLYENFSIATENNMKDTQIKNRQIDFISVAEKIILNGNSYNMISEKINALDALRYLNNIGCSINIKSHVDSLLKNE
;
A
#
# COMPACT_ATOMS: atom_id res chain seq x y z
N MET A 1 -16.99 -11.96 17.30
CA MET A 1 -15.57 -11.84 17.70
C MET A 1 -15.44 -10.57 18.53
N ALA A 2 -14.81 -10.63 19.70
CA ALA A 2 -14.54 -9.44 20.49
C ALA A 2 -13.62 -8.50 19.69
N GLU A 3 -13.99 -7.23 19.60
CA GLU A 3 -13.16 -6.20 18.98
C GLU A 3 -11.84 -6.07 19.74
N ASN A 4 -10.72 -5.97 19.03
CA ASN A 4 -9.42 -5.75 19.65
C ASN A 4 -9.44 -4.42 20.43
N VAL A 5 -8.94 -4.45 21.67
CA VAL A 5 -9.00 -3.30 22.60
C VAL A 5 -8.34 -2.04 22.01
N LEU A 6 -7.20 -2.18 21.34
CA LEU A 6 -6.53 -1.05 20.67
C LEU A 6 -7.39 -0.45 19.55
N ILE A 7 -7.98 -1.31 18.71
CA ILE A 7 -8.89 -0.90 17.62
C ILE A 7 -10.08 -0.12 18.20
N SER A 8 -10.63 -0.59 19.32
CA SER A 8 -11.75 0.08 20.01
C SER A 8 -11.36 1.46 20.54
N HIS A 9 -10.17 1.60 21.16
CA HIS A 9 -9.67 2.90 21.62
C HIS A 9 -9.46 3.87 20.46
N LEU A 10 -8.84 3.42 19.36
CA LEU A 10 -8.62 4.24 18.18
C LEU A 10 -9.92 4.72 17.55
N ARG A 11 -10.93 3.84 17.42
CA ARG A 11 -12.26 4.19 16.91
C ARG A 11 -13.00 5.20 17.79
N LYS A 12 -12.80 5.15 19.10
CA LYS A 12 -13.38 6.09 20.07
C LYS A 12 -12.58 7.39 20.22
N GLY A 13 -11.44 7.51 19.54
CA GLY A 13 -10.54 8.65 19.69
C GLY A 13 -9.84 8.73 21.06
N ASP A 14 -9.77 7.61 21.78
CA ASP A 14 -9.22 7.54 23.15
C ASP A 14 -7.70 7.28 23.13
N PHE A 15 -6.94 8.25 22.60
CA PHE A 15 -5.50 8.11 22.35
C PHE A 15 -4.68 7.95 23.64
N SER A 16 -5.14 8.50 24.77
CA SER A 16 -4.45 8.33 26.05
C SER A 16 -4.41 6.87 26.50
N ARG A 17 -5.41 6.07 26.10
CA ARG A 17 -5.46 4.62 26.37
C ARG A 17 -4.66 3.78 25.37
N CYS A 18 -4.05 4.41 24.36
CA CYS A 18 -3.18 3.70 23.41
C CYS A 18 -1.74 3.55 23.92
N SER A 19 -1.30 4.36 24.90
CA SER A 19 0.09 4.35 25.40
C SER A 19 0.61 2.98 25.85
N PRO A 20 -0.16 2.15 26.60
CA PRO A 20 0.32 0.82 27.00
C PRO A 20 0.57 -0.13 25.81
N PHE A 21 -0.10 0.08 24.68
CA PHE A 21 0.13 -0.71 23.46
C PHE A 21 1.40 -0.26 22.74
N LEU A 22 1.68 1.05 22.73
CA LEU A 22 2.92 1.62 22.22
C LEU A 22 4.12 1.13 23.03
N GLU A 23 4.06 1.21 24.37
CA GLU A 23 5.12 0.73 25.26
C GLU A 23 5.45 -0.75 25.03
N LYS A 24 4.43 -1.59 24.85
CA LYS A 24 4.63 -3.00 24.50
C LYS A 24 5.22 -3.19 23.11
N ALA A 25 4.81 -2.39 22.14
CA ALA A 25 5.34 -2.46 20.77
C ALA A 25 6.82 -2.08 20.71
N LEU A 26 7.28 -1.17 21.57
CA LEU A 26 8.68 -0.78 21.70
C LEU A 26 9.60 -1.93 22.14
N LEU A 27 9.06 -2.95 22.81
CA LEU A 27 9.79 -4.16 23.17
C LEU A 27 10.07 -5.08 21.96
N GLY A 28 9.55 -4.74 20.78
CA GLY A 28 9.74 -5.53 19.55
C GLY A 28 8.90 -6.81 19.52
N GLY A 29 9.37 -7.77 18.73
CA GLY A 29 8.79 -9.12 18.66
C GLY A 29 7.32 -9.15 18.22
N GLU A 30 6.54 -10.05 18.82
CA GLU A 30 5.13 -10.24 18.47
C GLU A 30 4.26 -9.02 18.84
N ASN A 31 4.59 -8.30 19.91
CA ASN A 31 3.87 -7.09 20.30
C ASN A 31 3.95 -6.01 19.22
N LEU A 32 5.15 -5.77 18.66
CA LEU A 32 5.34 -4.86 17.54
C LEU A 32 4.52 -5.29 16.32
N VAL A 33 4.56 -6.57 15.98
CA VAL A 33 3.84 -7.12 14.83
C VAL A 33 2.33 -6.96 15.00
N ASN A 34 1.78 -7.28 16.17
CA ASN A 34 0.34 -7.16 16.42
C ASN A 34 -0.10 -5.70 16.43
N PHE A 35 0.68 -4.81 17.06
CA PHE A 35 0.45 -3.37 17.05
C PHE A 35 0.42 -2.80 15.62
N LEU A 36 1.44 -3.06 14.81
CA LEU A 36 1.50 -2.59 13.43
C LEU A 36 0.36 -3.17 12.57
N ASN A 37 -0.02 -4.43 12.80
CA ASN A 37 -1.15 -5.04 12.10
C ASN A 37 -2.47 -4.31 12.39
N ASP A 38 -2.72 -3.97 13.65
CA ASP A 38 -3.95 -3.30 14.04
C ASP A 38 -3.97 -1.85 13.53
N LEU A 39 -2.81 -1.17 13.52
CA LEU A 39 -2.67 0.14 12.90
C LEU A 39 -2.85 0.12 11.38
N LEU A 40 -2.35 -0.90 10.68
CA LEU A 40 -2.61 -1.05 9.24
C LEU A 40 -4.12 -1.24 8.96
N TYR A 41 -4.78 -2.04 9.78
CA TYR A 41 -6.23 -2.25 9.66
C TYR A 41 -7.02 -0.96 9.90
N ILE A 42 -6.66 -0.20 10.94
CA ILE A 42 -7.26 1.12 11.18
C ILE A 42 -6.94 2.07 10.04
N ALA A 43 -5.69 2.11 9.55
CA ALA A 43 -5.30 2.97 8.43
C ALA A 43 -6.04 2.64 7.14
N ALA A 44 -6.39 1.37 6.91
CA ALA A 44 -7.26 0.96 5.81
C ALA A 44 -8.74 1.36 6.01
N SER A 45 -9.13 1.64 7.25
CA SER A 45 -10.48 2.06 7.63
C SER A 45 -10.63 3.59 7.66
N ILE A 46 -9.55 4.36 7.50
CA ILE A 46 -9.61 5.82 7.50
C ILE A 46 -10.26 6.31 6.20
N GLU A 47 -11.20 7.24 6.31
CA GLU A 47 -11.73 7.97 5.17
C GLU A 47 -10.65 8.89 4.58
N GLY A 48 -10.31 8.68 3.30
CA GLY A 48 -9.41 9.58 2.58
C GLY A 48 -10.06 10.95 2.40
N LYS A 49 -9.26 12.02 2.50
CA LYS A 49 -9.71 13.39 2.19
C LYS A 49 -9.34 13.75 0.75
N ASP A 50 -10.16 14.55 0.08
CA ASP A 50 -9.96 14.92 -1.32
C ASP A 50 -8.63 15.65 -1.58
N ASN A 51 -8.08 16.32 -0.57
CA ASN A 51 -6.81 17.05 -0.66
C ASN A 51 -5.59 16.21 -0.24
N GLU A 52 -5.74 14.92 0.07
CA GLU A 52 -4.65 14.05 0.46
C GLU A 52 -3.99 13.38 -0.74
N MET A 53 -2.72 13.68 -0.96
CA MET A 53 -1.94 13.11 -2.07
C MET A 53 -1.65 11.62 -1.85
N VAL A 54 -1.50 11.21 -0.59
CA VAL A 54 -1.15 9.84 -0.21
C VAL A 54 -2.14 9.34 0.83
N HIS A 55 -2.76 8.19 0.59
CA HIS A 55 -3.69 7.59 1.54
C HIS A 55 -2.97 7.14 2.84
N PRO A 56 -3.56 7.30 4.05
CA PRO A 56 -2.94 6.93 5.32
C PRO A 56 -2.41 5.49 5.39
N LEU A 57 -3.10 4.55 4.74
CA LEU A 57 -2.63 3.16 4.60
C LEU A 57 -1.24 3.05 3.94
N VAL A 58 -0.98 3.87 2.89
CA VAL A 58 0.32 3.88 2.20
C VAL A 58 1.40 4.31 3.18
N THR A 59 1.21 5.46 3.83
CA THR A 59 2.13 6.01 4.83
C THR A 59 2.40 5.02 5.97
N MET A 60 1.35 4.41 6.54
CA MET A 60 1.46 3.40 7.58
C MET A 60 2.29 2.20 7.12
N ASN A 61 2.04 1.70 5.91
CA ASN A 61 2.77 0.56 5.37
C ASN A 61 4.25 0.89 5.07
N CYS A 62 4.55 2.13 4.62
CA CYS A 62 5.91 2.63 4.46
C CYS A 62 6.66 2.68 5.81
N ILE A 63 6.04 3.27 6.84
CA ILE A 63 6.62 3.34 8.19
C ILE A 63 6.91 1.94 8.71
N LYS A 64 5.94 1.01 8.58
CA LYS A 64 6.12 -0.40 8.95
C LYS A 64 7.29 -1.06 8.20
N ASN A 65 7.48 -0.74 6.91
CA ASN A 65 8.61 -1.25 6.15
C ASN A 65 9.95 -0.70 6.66
N ILE A 66 10.02 0.60 6.98
CA ILE A 66 11.23 1.29 7.48
C ILE A 66 11.60 0.80 8.90
N ILE A 67 10.62 0.67 9.80
CA ILE A 67 10.81 0.04 11.12
C ILE A 67 11.35 -1.39 10.97
N GLY A 68 10.98 -2.08 9.89
CA GLY A 68 11.47 -3.42 9.58
C GLY A 68 12.99 -3.54 9.46
N ASP A 69 13.71 -2.42 9.27
CA ASP A 69 15.17 -2.39 9.23
C ASP A 69 15.79 -2.54 10.64
N ASN A 70 15.05 -2.25 11.72
CA ASN A 70 15.43 -2.54 13.11
C ASN A 70 14.22 -2.99 13.95
N LYS A 71 13.96 -4.30 13.93
CA LYS A 71 12.83 -4.91 14.67
C LYS A 71 13.11 -5.08 16.16
N THR A 72 14.38 -5.10 16.56
CA THR A 72 14.82 -5.32 17.95
C THR A 72 14.75 -4.05 18.78
N ASN A 73 14.95 -2.89 18.16
CA ASN A 73 14.81 -1.58 18.78
C ASN A 73 14.03 -0.67 17.82
N PRO A 74 12.70 -0.88 17.70
CA PRO A 74 11.87 -0.10 16.79
C PRO A 74 11.82 1.38 17.22
N SER A 75 11.78 2.28 16.23
CA SER A 75 11.74 3.72 16.50
C SER A 75 10.43 4.14 17.17
N GLU A 76 10.55 4.77 18.34
CA GLU A 76 9.43 5.38 19.06
C GLU A 76 8.77 6.50 18.27
N SER A 77 9.53 7.42 17.68
CA SER A 77 8.99 8.51 16.88
C SER A 77 8.14 7.99 15.71
N LEU A 78 8.57 6.91 15.06
CA LEU A 78 7.82 6.30 13.96
C LEU A 78 6.53 5.62 14.44
N LEU A 79 6.59 4.88 15.55
CA LEU A 79 5.41 4.22 16.13
C LEU A 79 4.40 5.22 16.70
N LEU A 80 4.88 6.27 17.36
CA LEU A 80 4.06 7.35 17.89
C LEU A 80 3.38 8.12 16.73
N TYR A 81 4.12 8.46 15.68
CA TYR A 81 3.53 9.07 14.49
C TYR A 81 2.48 8.15 13.83
N SER A 82 2.70 6.84 13.85
CA SER A 82 1.71 5.87 13.36
C SER A 82 0.39 5.92 14.14
N LEU A 83 0.43 6.14 15.45
CA LEU A 83 -0.79 6.43 16.24
C LEU A 83 -1.40 7.78 15.85
N HIS A 84 -0.59 8.82 15.72
CA HIS A 84 -1.05 10.15 15.30
C HIS A 84 -1.68 10.15 13.91
N LEU A 85 -1.25 9.28 13.00
CA LEU A 85 -1.90 9.09 11.70
C LEU A 85 -3.38 8.73 11.84
N CYS A 86 -3.77 8.07 12.93
CA CYS A 86 -5.16 7.68 13.19
C CYS A 86 -5.93 8.76 13.97
N LYS A 87 -5.23 9.78 14.50
CA LYS A 87 -5.80 10.80 15.38
C LYS A 87 -6.68 11.79 14.65
N GLU A 88 -7.86 12.04 15.22
CA GLU A 88 -8.84 13.02 14.74
C GLU A 88 -9.28 12.77 13.28
N ARG A 89 -9.20 11.52 12.83
CA ARG A 89 -9.68 11.09 11.52
C ARG A 89 -10.94 10.27 11.65
N LYS A 90 -11.81 10.39 10.65
CA LYS A 90 -13.01 9.57 10.55
C LYS A 90 -12.61 8.15 10.17
N ILE A 91 -12.88 7.20 11.07
CA ILE A 91 -12.63 5.78 10.90
C ILE A 91 -13.95 5.11 10.52
N ILE A 92 -14.03 4.59 9.29
CA ILE A 92 -15.18 3.90 8.74
C ILE A 92 -15.16 2.44 9.21
N ASN A 93 -16.25 2.00 9.84
CA ASN A 93 -16.43 0.58 10.12
C ASN A 93 -17.16 -0.11 8.96
N TYR A 94 -16.41 -0.49 7.92
CA TYR A 94 -16.97 -1.17 6.74
C TYR A 94 -17.75 -2.46 7.06
N ASN A 95 -17.41 -3.12 8.18
CA ASN A 95 -18.07 -4.36 8.60
C ASN A 95 -19.51 -4.15 9.09
N ASP A 96 -19.87 -2.96 9.58
CA ASP A 96 -21.23 -2.69 10.08
C ASP A 96 -22.26 -2.67 8.94
N ALA A 97 -21.86 -2.15 7.77
CA ALA A 97 -22.71 -2.11 6.58
C ALA A 97 -23.03 -3.52 6.05
N ILE A 98 -22.11 -4.46 6.23
CA ILE A 98 -22.25 -5.83 5.73
C ILE A 98 -23.02 -6.73 6.69
N GLN A 99 -22.83 -6.56 8.02
CA GLN A 99 -23.58 -7.28 9.04
C GLN A 99 -25.09 -7.03 8.96
N LYS A 100 -25.51 -5.82 8.53
CA LYS A 100 -26.93 -5.52 8.29
C LYS A 100 -27.50 -6.31 7.11
N LYS A 101 -26.76 -6.43 6.01
CA LYS A 101 -27.17 -7.21 4.83
C LYS A 101 -27.27 -8.72 5.14
N GLU A 102 -26.42 -9.24 6.02
CA GLU A 102 -26.45 -10.64 6.50
C GLU A 102 -27.79 -11.03 7.16
N ILE A 103 -28.44 -10.08 7.84
CA ILE A 103 -29.68 -10.32 8.58
C ILE A 103 -30.90 -10.32 7.65
N GLU A 104 -30.81 -9.68 6.48
CA GLU A 104 -31.95 -9.43 5.58
C GLU A 104 -32.10 -10.49 4.47
N GLU A 105 -31.03 -11.18 4.05
CA GLU A 105 -31.07 -12.11 2.90
C GLU A 105 -30.85 -13.58 3.31
N GLY A 106 -31.95 -14.29 3.58
CA GLY A 106 -31.98 -15.74 3.87
C GLY A 106 -31.78 -16.67 2.67
N SER A 107 -31.31 -16.17 1.52
CA SER A 107 -31.13 -16.93 0.28
C SER A 107 -30.03 -16.31 -0.57
N ILE A 108 -28.77 -16.61 -0.28
CA ILE A 108 -27.67 -16.19 -1.15
C ILE A 108 -27.66 -17.10 -2.39
N SER A 109 -27.98 -16.54 -3.55
CA SER A 109 -27.91 -17.23 -4.84
C SER A 109 -26.45 -17.50 -5.24
N SER A 110 -26.22 -18.41 -6.20
CA SER A 110 -24.90 -18.61 -6.80
C SER A 110 -24.43 -17.31 -7.44
N VAL A 111 -23.24 -16.84 -7.04
CA VAL A 111 -22.60 -15.63 -7.58
C VAL A 111 -21.24 -15.97 -8.18
N PHE A 112 -20.92 -15.39 -9.34
CA PHE A 112 -19.68 -15.67 -10.05
C PHE A 112 -18.71 -14.49 -9.98
N VAL A 113 -17.41 -14.79 -9.83
CA VAL A 113 -16.37 -13.76 -9.83
C VAL A 113 -16.32 -13.00 -11.17
N GLY A 114 -16.63 -13.67 -12.29
CA GLY A 114 -16.70 -13.03 -13.61
C GLY A 114 -17.73 -11.92 -13.69
N GLU A 115 -18.88 -12.05 -13.02
CA GLU A 115 -19.91 -11.00 -12.99
C GLU A 115 -19.41 -9.75 -12.24
N LEU A 116 -18.62 -9.95 -11.17
CA LEU A 116 -17.97 -8.84 -10.48
C LEU A 116 -16.89 -8.20 -11.37
N GLU A 117 -16.13 -9.00 -12.12
CA GLU A 117 -15.13 -8.49 -13.06
C GLU A 117 -15.78 -7.61 -14.15
N ASP A 118 -16.88 -8.08 -14.73
CA ASP A 118 -17.65 -7.35 -15.73
C ASP A 118 -18.21 -6.04 -15.17
N ALA A 119 -18.84 -6.09 -13.98
CA ALA A 119 -19.39 -4.89 -13.33
C ALA A 119 -18.31 -3.85 -12.99
N LEU A 120 -17.13 -4.29 -12.55
CA LEU A 120 -15.99 -3.41 -12.30
C LEU A 120 -15.48 -2.78 -13.60
N GLN A 121 -15.31 -3.59 -14.66
CA GLN A 121 -14.83 -3.12 -15.96
C GLN A 121 -15.80 -2.14 -16.63
N SER A 122 -17.11 -2.33 -16.45
CA SER A 122 -18.16 -1.45 -16.97
C SER A 122 -18.50 -0.27 -16.06
N CYS A 123 -17.83 -0.14 -14.91
CA CYS A 123 -18.13 0.84 -13.88
C CYS A 123 -19.61 0.81 -13.39
N ASP A 124 -20.24 -0.38 -13.38
CA ASP A 124 -21.57 -0.57 -12.82
C ASP A 124 -21.50 -0.74 -11.29
N TRP A 125 -21.35 0.38 -10.60
CA TRP A 125 -21.20 0.40 -9.14
C TRP A 125 -22.42 -0.15 -8.39
N ASN A 126 -23.62 -0.07 -8.98
CA ASN A 126 -24.82 -0.64 -8.39
C ASN A 126 -24.74 -2.17 -8.35
N SER A 127 -24.22 -2.77 -9.41
CA SER A 127 -23.96 -4.22 -9.45
C SER A 127 -22.80 -4.60 -8.53
N VAL A 128 -21.72 -3.82 -8.47
CA VAL A 128 -20.61 -4.05 -7.54
C VAL A 128 -21.10 -4.06 -6.08
N ASP A 129 -21.96 -3.12 -5.69
CA ASP A 129 -22.51 -2.99 -4.33
C ASP A 129 -23.41 -4.19 -3.91
N LYS A 130 -23.89 -4.97 -4.89
CA LYS A 130 -24.69 -6.19 -4.69
C LYS A 130 -23.83 -7.46 -4.75
N LEU A 131 -22.95 -7.55 -5.75
CA LEU A 131 -22.13 -8.74 -6.03
C LEU A 131 -21.00 -8.91 -5.01
N MET A 132 -20.30 -7.84 -4.66
CA MET A 132 -19.12 -7.90 -3.80
C MET A 132 -19.44 -8.48 -2.40
N PRO A 133 -20.50 -8.03 -1.67
CA PRO A 133 -20.89 -8.67 -0.41
C PRO A 133 -21.26 -10.15 -0.57
N SER A 134 -22.01 -10.49 -1.62
CA SER A 134 -22.47 -11.86 -1.86
C SER A 134 -21.30 -12.82 -2.07
N ILE A 135 -20.33 -12.43 -2.92
CA ILE A 135 -19.11 -13.22 -3.14
C ILE A 135 -18.32 -13.32 -1.84
N TYR A 136 -18.26 -12.26 -1.04
CA TYR A 136 -17.53 -12.26 0.23
C TYR A 136 -18.08 -13.32 1.19
N TYR A 137 -19.39 -13.49 1.24
CA TYR A 137 -20.01 -14.51 2.07
C TYR A 137 -19.90 -15.92 1.50
N VAL A 138 -20.27 -16.12 0.22
CA VAL A 138 -20.24 -17.45 -0.42
C VAL A 138 -18.83 -18.03 -0.47
N SER A 139 -17.81 -17.19 -0.56
CA SER A 139 -16.40 -17.62 -0.56
C SER A 139 -15.79 -17.80 0.83
N ASP A 140 -16.58 -17.78 1.90
CA ASP A 140 -16.09 -17.81 3.29
C ASP A 140 -15.02 -16.73 3.56
N ARG A 141 -15.36 -15.49 3.17
CA ARG A 141 -14.56 -14.28 3.40
C ARG A 141 -13.18 -14.37 2.72
N SER A 142 -13.16 -14.91 1.50
CA SER A 142 -11.93 -15.19 0.77
C SER A 142 -11.20 -13.91 0.36
N ARG A 143 -9.87 -14.00 0.37
CA ARG A 143 -8.96 -13.00 -0.23
C ARG A 143 -9.16 -12.81 -1.74
N SER A 144 -9.83 -13.75 -2.41
CA SER A 144 -10.00 -13.73 -3.88
C SER A 144 -10.65 -12.45 -4.37
N ILE A 145 -11.51 -11.80 -3.57
CA ILE A 145 -12.12 -10.51 -3.91
C ILE A 145 -11.06 -9.42 -4.04
N ILE A 146 -10.12 -9.32 -3.08
CA ILE A 146 -9.02 -8.37 -3.13
C ILE A 146 -8.15 -8.65 -4.35
N ASP A 147 -7.82 -9.92 -4.60
CA ASP A 147 -7.01 -10.32 -5.75
C ASP A 147 -7.70 -9.93 -7.08
N THR A 148 -9.02 -10.15 -7.22
CA THR A 148 -9.80 -9.76 -8.41
C THR A 148 -9.81 -8.25 -8.63
N ILE A 149 -10.10 -7.47 -7.58
CA ILE A 149 -10.16 -6.01 -7.71
C ILE A 149 -8.76 -5.43 -8.01
N ALA A 150 -7.70 -6.00 -7.42
CA ALA A 150 -6.33 -5.58 -7.69
C ALA A 150 -5.91 -5.86 -9.14
N ASP A 151 -6.31 -7.01 -9.70
CA ASP A 151 -6.07 -7.36 -11.11
C ASP A 151 -6.64 -6.29 -12.06
N LEU A 152 -7.91 -5.96 -11.88
CA LEU A 152 -8.58 -4.93 -12.67
C LEU A 152 -7.99 -3.53 -12.42
N GLY A 153 -7.72 -3.20 -11.15
CA GLY A 153 -7.12 -1.91 -10.79
C GLY A 153 -5.74 -1.68 -11.42
N LEU A 154 -4.96 -2.74 -11.66
CA LEU A 154 -3.66 -2.65 -12.32
C LEU A 154 -3.74 -2.35 -13.83
N GLN A 155 -4.92 -2.38 -14.45
CA GLN A 155 -5.08 -1.88 -15.82
C GLN A 155 -4.77 -0.37 -15.91
N ASN A 156 -4.91 0.37 -14.80
CA ASN A 156 -4.47 1.76 -14.67
C ASN A 156 -3.35 1.88 -13.62
N ILE A 157 -2.13 1.51 -14.01
CA ILE A 157 -0.95 1.56 -13.14
C ILE A 157 -0.70 2.96 -12.60
N ASP A 158 -0.77 3.99 -13.46
CA ASP A 158 -0.44 5.35 -13.06
C ASP A 158 -1.29 5.89 -11.91
N SER A 159 -2.59 5.57 -11.90
CA SER A 159 -3.49 6.01 -10.83
C SER A 159 -3.47 5.09 -9.60
N ASN A 160 -3.20 3.79 -9.76
CA ASN A 160 -3.54 2.79 -8.75
C ASN A 160 -2.35 2.05 -8.14
N ILE A 161 -1.20 1.97 -8.80
CA ILE A 161 -0.13 1.03 -8.43
C ILE A 161 0.39 1.18 -7.01
N VAL A 162 0.60 2.43 -6.56
CA VAL A 162 1.10 2.72 -5.21
C VAL A 162 0.09 2.20 -4.19
N MET A 163 -1.19 2.57 -4.35
CA MET A 163 -2.23 2.12 -3.43
C MET A 163 -2.38 0.59 -3.43
N ILE A 164 -2.43 -0.04 -4.61
CA ILE A 164 -2.55 -1.50 -4.75
C ILE A 164 -1.38 -2.20 -4.07
N PHE A 165 -0.14 -1.78 -4.33
CA PHE A 165 1.05 -2.36 -3.72
C PHE A 165 0.98 -2.28 -2.18
N HIS A 166 0.77 -1.08 -1.63
CA HIS A 166 0.76 -0.90 -0.18
C HIS A 166 -0.42 -1.62 0.49
N LEU A 167 -1.58 -1.67 -0.16
CA LEU A 167 -2.76 -2.40 0.31
C LEU A 167 -2.53 -3.91 0.36
N LEU A 168 -2.02 -4.50 -0.73
CA LEU A 168 -1.71 -5.92 -0.77
C LEU A 168 -0.66 -6.30 0.27
N ARG A 169 0.35 -5.44 0.49
CA ARG A 169 1.37 -5.65 1.53
C ARG A 169 0.82 -5.53 2.94
N ALA A 170 -0.09 -4.59 3.20
CA ALA A 170 -0.75 -4.42 4.47
C ALA A 170 -1.64 -5.63 4.80
N PHE A 171 -2.46 -6.07 3.83
CA PHE A 171 -3.31 -7.25 3.99
C PHE A 171 -2.48 -8.53 4.21
N ASN A 172 -1.43 -8.74 3.41
CA ASN A 172 -0.55 -9.91 3.51
C ASN A 172 0.29 -9.96 4.79
N PHE A 173 0.28 -8.93 5.63
CA PHE A 173 1.07 -8.91 6.86
C PHE A 173 0.57 -9.92 7.92
N LYS A 174 -0.75 -10.14 8.01
CA LYS A 174 -1.37 -11.18 8.86
C LYS A 174 -2.52 -11.94 8.20
N GLN A 175 -3.09 -11.45 7.10
CA GLN A 175 -4.19 -12.11 6.36
C GLN A 175 -5.41 -12.51 7.21
N LYS A 176 -5.80 -11.68 8.20
CA LYS A 176 -6.99 -11.95 9.01
C LYS A 176 -8.24 -11.90 8.13
N LYS A 177 -9.02 -12.99 8.07
CA LYS A 177 -10.28 -13.06 7.31
C LYS A 177 -11.24 -11.91 7.64
N SER A 178 -11.33 -11.53 8.92
CA SER A 178 -12.16 -10.41 9.38
C SER A 178 -11.77 -9.03 8.82
N HIS A 179 -10.58 -8.90 8.22
CA HIS A 179 -10.09 -7.66 7.64
C HIS A 179 -10.32 -7.58 6.12
N VAL A 180 -10.60 -8.72 5.47
CA VAL A 180 -10.72 -8.81 4.01
C VAL A 180 -11.72 -7.79 3.47
N TRP A 181 -12.88 -7.67 4.10
CA TRP A 181 -13.92 -6.74 3.67
C TRP A 181 -13.46 -5.27 3.68
N THR A 182 -12.82 -4.82 4.77
CA THR A 182 -12.26 -3.47 4.87
C THR A 182 -11.30 -3.16 3.73
N TYR A 183 -10.37 -4.09 3.44
CA TYR A 183 -9.40 -3.91 2.37
C TYR A 183 -10.04 -3.95 0.97
N ALA A 184 -11.04 -4.80 0.76
CA ALA A 184 -11.80 -4.86 -0.49
C ALA A 184 -12.56 -3.54 -0.74
N CYS A 185 -13.29 -3.02 0.25
CA CYS A 185 -13.99 -1.74 0.15
C CYS A 185 -13.05 -0.58 -0.16
N LEU A 186 -11.92 -0.50 0.55
CA LEU A 186 -10.92 0.53 0.31
C LEU A 186 -10.39 0.48 -1.14
N LEU A 187 -10.13 -0.73 -1.64
CA LEU A 187 -9.63 -0.91 -2.99
C LEU A 187 -10.67 -0.54 -4.05
N VAL A 188 -11.94 -0.93 -3.87
CA VAL A 188 -13.05 -0.49 -4.73
C VAL A 188 -13.19 1.03 -4.74
N ASN A 189 -13.17 1.66 -3.56
CA ASN A 189 -13.25 3.12 -3.45
C ASN A 189 -12.10 3.80 -4.19
N LYS A 190 -10.89 3.21 -4.17
CA LYS A 190 -9.76 3.72 -4.94
C LYS A 190 -10.01 3.62 -6.45
N ILE A 191 -10.39 2.46 -6.96
CA ILE A 191 -10.55 2.28 -8.42
C ILE A 191 -11.78 3.01 -8.96
N LYS A 192 -12.81 3.24 -8.14
CA LYS A 192 -14.02 4.00 -8.51
C LYS A 192 -13.76 5.44 -8.92
N SER A 193 -12.60 5.99 -8.52
CA SER A 193 -12.21 7.36 -8.87
C SER A 193 -11.96 7.58 -10.37
N ASN A 194 -11.68 6.53 -11.14
CA ASN A 194 -11.40 6.61 -12.57
C ASN A 194 -12.00 5.41 -13.31
N SER A 195 -12.41 5.59 -14.57
CA SER A 195 -12.77 4.44 -15.40
C SER A 195 -11.57 3.53 -15.60
N LEU A 196 -11.81 2.22 -15.61
CA LEU A 196 -10.77 1.23 -15.89
C LEU A 196 -10.57 1.13 -17.41
N PRO A 197 -9.33 1.29 -17.92
CA PRO A 197 -9.03 1.06 -19.33
C PRO A 197 -9.20 -0.42 -19.66
N LYS A 198 -9.15 -0.78 -20.95
CA LYS A 198 -9.13 -2.20 -21.32
C LYS A 198 -7.78 -2.83 -20.93
N PRO A 199 -7.75 -4.16 -20.68
CA PRO A 199 -6.49 -4.88 -20.44
C PRO A 199 -5.45 -4.60 -21.53
N ASN A 200 -4.21 -4.36 -21.14
CA ASN A 200 -3.12 -4.12 -22.09
C ASN A 200 -2.62 -5.42 -22.72
N SER A 201 -1.88 -5.29 -23.83
CA SER A 201 -1.13 -6.39 -24.41
C SER A 201 0.17 -6.61 -23.65
N ARG A 202 0.48 -7.87 -23.32
CA ARG A 202 1.73 -8.23 -22.64
C ARG A 202 2.94 -7.83 -23.49
N LYS A 203 3.97 -7.29 -22.85
CA LYS A 203 5.28 -7.04 -23.45
C LYS A 203 6.31 -8.03 -22.92
N ASP A 204 7.36 -8.27 -23.70
CA ASP A 204 8.47 -9.15 -23.31
C ASP A 204 9.55 -8.36 -22.58
N CYS A 205 9.22 -7.91 -21.37
CA CYS A 205 10.12 -7.19 -20.48
C CYS A 205 9.71 -7.39 -19.02
N ALA A 206 10.65 -7.14 -18.13
CA ALA A 206 10.52 -7.21 -16.68
C ALA A 206 11.18 -5.98 -16.03
N PRO A 207 10.85 -5.63 -14.77
CA PRO A 207 11.43 -4.47 -14.08
C PRO A 207 12.96 -4.43 -14.16
N LYS A 208 13.62 -5.58 -13.97
CA LYS A 208 15.08 -5.70 -14.02
C LYS A 208 15.73 -5.16 -15.30
N ASP A 209 15.01 -5.19 -16.43
CA ASP A 209 15.52 -4.75 -17.73
C ASP A 209 15.62 -3.21 -17.84
N PHE A 210 15.08 -2.49 -16.85
CA PHE A 210 15.01 -1.03 -16.79
C PHE A 210 15.87 -0.42 -15.66
N ILE A 211 16.55 -1.23 -14.84
CA ILE A 211 17.30 -0.76 -13.64
C ILE A 211 18.32 0.34 -13.98
N GLU A 212 19.03 0.22 -15.10
CA GLU A 212 20.03 1.21 -15.50
C GLU A 212 19.41 2.57 -15.82
N ASN A 213 18.25 2.60 -16.48
CA ASN A 213 17.56 3.85 -16.79
C ASN A 213 16.94 4.48 -15.54
N ILE A 214 16.50 3.66 -14.58
CA ILE A 214 16.04 4.12 -13.26
C ILE A 214 17.15 4.78 -12.46
N ALA A 215 18.41 4.35 -12.61
CA ALA A 215 19.54 4.94 -11.89
C ALA A 215 19.74 6.44 -12.20
N GLY A 216 19.35 6.89 -13.39
CA GLY A 216 19.41 8.29 -13.82
C GLY A 216 18.11 9.09 -13.64
N GLU A 217 17.03 8.45 -13.18
CA GLU A 217 15.71 9.09 -13.06
C GLU A 217 15.68 10.09 -11.89
N LYS A 218 15.25 11.32 -12.19
CA LYS A 218 15.17 12.41 -11.21
C LYS A 218 13.76 12.59 -10.65
N ASP A 219 12.75 12.15 -11.39
CA ASP A 219 11.36 12.19 -10.95
C ASP A 219 11.11 11.14 -9.87
N VAL A 220 11.02 11.61 -8.63
CA VAL A 220 10.76 10.77 -7.46
C VAL A 220 9.43 10.02 -7.57
N GLN A 221 8.41 10.58 -8.22
CA GLN A 221 7.13 9.88 -8.37
C GLN A 221 7.24 8.70 -9.33
N LYS A 222 8.05 8.82 -10.39
CA LYS A 222 8.38 7.67 -11.25
C LYS A 222 9.16 6.61 -10.49
N LEU A 223 10.12 6.99 -9.65
CA LEU A 223 10.86 6.05 -8.78
C LEU A 223 9.92 5.32 -7.82
N VAL A 224 8.96 6.02 -7.22
CA VAL A 224 7.93 5.44 -6.35
C VAL A 224 7.09 4.39 -7.09
N LYS A 225 6.58 4.73 -8.27
CA LYS A 225 5.79 3.81 -9.11
C LYS A 225 6.63 2.61 -9.57
N TYR A 226 7.85 2.85 -10.04
CA TYR A 226 8.77 1.79 -10.45
C TYR A 226 9.06 0.82 -9.28
N ALA A 227 9.35 1.35 -8.10
CA ALA A 227 9.60 0.55 -6.91
C ALA A 227 8.35 -0.27 -6.51
N ALA A 228 7.14 0.25 -6.72
CA ALA A 228 5.89 -0.48 -6.47
C ALA A 228 5.67 -1.61 -7.49
N VAL A 229 5.80 -1.34 -8.81
CA VAL A 229 5.65 -2.41 -9.83
C VAL A 229 6.69 -3.50 -9.67
N SER A 230 7.95 -3.13 -9.36
CA SER A 230 9.04 -4.09 -9.19
C SER A 230 8.75 -5.07 -8.05
N ARG A 231 8.26 -4.56 -6.91
CA ARG A 231 7.86 -5.40 -5.78
C ARG A 231 6.61 -6.24 -6.04
N ILE A 232 5.66 -5.77 -6.87
CA ILE A 232 4.51 -6.60 -7.26
C ILE A 232 4.96 -7.73 -8.20
N TRP A 233 5.86 -7.43 -9.15
CA TRP A 233 6.36 -8.39 -10.12
C TRP A 233 7.05 -9.61 -9.48
N ASP A 234 7.81 -9.36 -8.42
CA ASP A 234 8.55 -10.37 -7.66
C ASP A 234 7.73 -11.02 -6.54
N GLY A 235 6.50 -10.57 -6.30
CA GLY A 235 5.65 -11.08 -5.22
C GLY A 235 4.86 -12.33 -5.60
N ASP A 236 4.49 -13.11 -4.57
CA ASP A 236 3.69 -14.32 -4.72
C ASP A 236 2.19 -14.02 -4.72
N TYR A 237 1.65 -13.69 -5.90
CA TYR A 237 0.24 -13.36 -6.09
C TYR A 237 -0.51 -14.42 -6.91
N VAL A 238 -1.79 -14.65 -6.59
CA VAL A 238 -2.64 -15.62 -7.31
C VAL A 238 -2.82 -15.22 -8.77
N ARG A 239 -2.97 -13.93 -9.04
CA ARG A 239 -3.21 -13.37 -10.39
C ARG A 239 -1.95 -12.82 -11.07
N LEU A 240 -0.78 -13.35 -10.71
CA LEU A 240 0.52 -12.85 -11.16
C LEU A 240 0.66 -12.75 -12.68
N ARG A 241 0.03 -13.66 -13.45
CA ARG A 241 0.03 -13.61 -14.92
C ARG A 241 -0.56 -12.31 -15.46
N SER A 242 -1.70 -11.88 -14.92
CA SER A 242 -2.35 -10.63 -15.32
C SER A 242 -1.58 -9.41 -14.78
N TYR A 243 -1.07 -9.48 -13.55
CA TYR A 243 -0.27 -8.38 -12.98
C TYR A 243 0.96 -8.10 -13.84
N ARG A 244 1.67 -9.16 -14.25
CA ARG A 244 2.84 -9.05 -15.13
C ARG A 244 2.50 -8.55 -16.52
N ARG A 245 1.31 -8.85 -17.05
CA ARG A 245 0.83 -8.29 -18.32
C ARG A 245 0.75 -6.76 -18.23
N GLU A 246 0.03 -6.24 -17.24
CA GLU A 246 -0.13 -4.78 -17.09
C GLU A 246 1.20 -4.09 -16.77
N ILE A 247 1.99 -4.66 -15.85
CA ILE A 247 3.31 -4.11 -15.48
C ILE A 247 4.25 -4.06 -16.69
N SER A 248 4.30 -5.12 -17.50
CA SER A 248 5.18 -5.15 -18.69
C SER A 248 4.80 -4.07 -19.71
N SER A 249 3.50 -3.82 -19.94
CA SER A 249 3.06 -2.76 -20.85
C SER A 249 3.45 -1.39 -20.32
N TRP A 250 3.17 -1.12 -19.05
CA TRP A 250 3.48 0.17 -18.44
C TRP A 250 4.99 0.46 -18.42
N LEU A 251 5.82 -0.55 -18.11
CA LEU A 251 7.28 -0.39 -18.15
C LEU A 251 7.77 -0.01 -19.56
N TYR A 252 7.28 -0.72 -20.58
CA TYR A 252 7.64 -0.47 -21.98
C TYR A 252 7.23 0.94 -22.46
N GLU A 253 6.12 1.48 -21.94
CA GLU A 253 5.61 2.81 -22.30
C GLU A 253 6.31 3.94 -21.53
N ASN A 254 6.78 3.69 -20.31
CA ASN A 254 7.28 4.73 -19.40
C ASN A 254 8.81 4.79 -19.31
N PHE A 255 9.51 3.73 -19.69
CA PHE A 255 10.96 3.64 -19.62
C PHE A 255 11.55 3.10 -20.91
N SER A 256 12.72 3.60 -21.27
CA SER A 256 13.53 3.00 -22.32
C SER A 256 14.13 1.68 -21.81
N ILE A 257 14.35 0.69 -22.67
CA ILE A 257 15.17 -0.48 -22.31
C ILE A 257 16.64 -0.05 -22.28
N ALA A 258 17.41 -0.57 -21.34
CA ALA A 258 18.86 -0.34 -21.29
C ALA A 258 19.50 -0.84 -22.61
N THR A 259 20.28 0.02 -23.27
CA THR A 259 21.14 -0.42 -24.39
C THR A 259 22.54 -0.67 -23.84
N GLU A 260 23.17 -1.77 -24.25
CA GLU A 260 24.47 -2.27 -23.74
C GLU A 260 25.60 -1.22 -23.72
N ASN A 261 25.43 -0.09 -24.42
CA ASN A 261 26.42 0.99 -24.55
C ASN A 261 26.45 2.01 -23.38
N ASN A 262 25.59 1.88 -22.36
CA ASN A 262 25.56 2.81 -21.22
C ASN A 262 26.07 2.22 -19.90
N MET A 263 26.92 1.18 -19.95
CA MET A 263 27.72 0.77 -18.79
C MET A 263 28.77 1.83 -18.46
N LYS A 264 28.34 2.95 -17.87
CA LYS A 264 29.24 3.72 -17.02
C LYS A 264 29.39 2.92 -15.73
N ASP A 265 30.60 2.40 -15.55
CA ASP A 265 31.08 1.72 -14.36
C ASP A 265 31.19 2.71 -13.19
N THR A 266 30.09 3.39 -12.87
CA THR A 266 29.96 4.20 -11.66
C THR A 266 29.46 3.27 -10.58
N GLN A 267 30.38 2.54 -9.95
CA GLN A 267 30.16 2.00 -8.61
C GLN A 267 29.94 3.17 -7.66
N ILE A 268 28.69 3.65 -7.57
CA ILE A 268 28.30 4.57 -6.52
C ILE A 268 28.32 3.76 -5.23
N LYS A 269 29.36 3.96 -4.41
CA LYS A 269 29.37 3.47 -3.04
C LYS A 269 28.25 4.19 -2.29
N ASN A 270 27.06 3.60 -2.27
CA ASN A 270 26.01 4.03 -1.35
C ASN A 270 26.57 3.83 0.06
N ARG A 271 26.87 4.94 0.75
CA ARG A 271 27.05 4.89 2.21
C ARG A 271 25.80 4.23 2.78
N GLN A 272 25.96 3.41 3.81
CA GLN A 272 24.83 2.80 4.50
C GLN A 272 23.93 3.93 5.03
N ILE A 273 22.79 4.16 4.36
CA ILE A 273 21.83 5.19 4.75
C ILE A 273 20.98 4.58 5.86
N ASP A 274 20.93 5.28 7.00
CA ASP A 274 20.00 4.97 8.06
C ASP A 274 18.62 5.54 7.71
N PHE A 275 17.79 4.74 7.05
CA PHE A 275 16.45 5.11 6.64
C PHE A 275 15.52 5.40 7.83
N ILE A 276 15.77 4.81 9.00
CA ILE A 276 14.99 5.10 10.22
C ILE A 276 15.28 6.53 10.65
N SER A 277 16.55 6.90 10.81
CA SER A 277 16.97 8.26 11.18
C SER A 277 16.45 9.32 10.19
N VAL A 278 16.41 9.01 8.89
CA VAL A 278 15.87 9.94 7.87
C VAL A 278 14.35 10.09 8.02
N ALA A 279 13.62 8.99 8.23
CA ALA A 279 12.17 9.00 8.43
C ALA A 279 11.77 9.80 9.68
N GLU A 280 12.51 9.64 10.77
CA GLU A 280 12.32 10.42 12.00
C GLU A 280 12.47 11.93 11.74
N LYS A 281 13.51 12.34 11.01
CA LYS A 281 13.71 13.75 10.63
C LYS A 281 12.58 14.29 9.77
N ILE A 282 12.08 13.51 8.81
CA ILE A 282 10.92 13.91 7.98
C ILE A 282 9.70 14.17 8.86
N ILE A 283 9.43 13.32 9.85
CA ILE A 283 8.29 13.46 10.74
C ILE A 283 8.47 14.66 11.69
N LEU A 284 9.65 14.81 12.30
CA LEU A 284 9.95 15.89 13.25
C LEU A 284 9.93 17.27 12.60
N ASN A 285 10.44 17.39 11.37
CA ASN A 285 10.47 18.65 10.62
C ASN A 285 9.19 18.87 9.78
N GLY A 286 8.28 17.89 9.80
CA GLY A 286 7.06 17.88 9.01
C GLY A 286 6.02 18.88 9.51
N ASN A 287 5.52 19.76 8.64
CA ASN A 287 4.48 20.73 8.98
C ASN A 287 3.05 20.28 8.59
N SER A 288 2.90 19.27 7.75
CA SER A 288 1.61 18.80 7.25
C SER A 288 1.64 17.31 6.94
N TYR A 289 0.46 16.68 6.97
CA TYR A 289 0.32 15.27 6.62
C TYR A 289 0.78 14.98 5.18
N ASN A 290 0.38 15.81 4.20
CA ASN A 290 0.76 15.62 2.80
C ASN A 290 2.29 15.59 2.64
N MET A 291 2.98 16.62 3.14
CA MET A 291 4.43 16.69 3.05
C MET A 291 5.12 15.48 3.70
N ILE A 292 4.69 15.07 4.90
CA ILE A 292 5.26 13.89 5.58
C ILE A 292 4.98 12.63 4.77
N SER A 293 3.73 12.41 4.35
CA SER A 293 3.30 11.20 3.66
C SER A 293 3.99 11.00 2.31
N GLU A 294 4.15 12.07 1.53
CA GLU A 294 4.86 12.04 0.24
C GLU A 294 6.35 11.73 0.45
N LYS A 295 7.00 12.39 1.41
CA LYS A 295 8.42 12.18 1.71
C LYS A 295 8.68 10.78 2.26
N ILE A 296 7.81 10.26 3.13
CA ILE A 296 7.91 8.89 3.66
C ILE A 296 7.68 7.84 2.56
N ASN A 297 6.73 8.07 1.66
CA ASN A 297 6.49 7.18 0.51
C ASN A 297 7.70 7.15 -0.43
N ALA A 298 8.25 8.32 -0.77
CA ALA A 298 9.49 8.44 -1.54
C ALA A 298 10.67 7.73 -0.85
N LEU A 299 10.81 7.91 0.47
CA LEU A 299 11.88 7.28 1.24
C LEU A 299 11.80 5.75 1.21
N ASP A 300 10.61 5.14 1.36
CA ASP A 300 10.45 3.68 1.27
C ASP A 300 10.75 3.16 -0.14
N ALA A 301 10.44 3.93 -1.19
CA ALA A 301 10.83 3.58 -2.56
C ALA A 301 12.36 3.58 -2.73
N LEU A 302 13.04 4.66 -2.31
CA LEU A 302 14.50 4.76 -2.35
C LEU A 302 15.17 3.66 -1.53
N ARG A 303 14.63 3.35 -0.34
CA ARG A 303 15.09 2.26 0.51
C ARG A 303 15.10 0.92 -0.23
N TYR A 304 14.05 0.59 -0.95
CA TYR A 304 14.03 -0.63 -1.74
C TYR A 304 15.00 -0.61 -2.91
N LEU A 305 15.08 0.50 -3.65
CA LEU A 305 16.03 0.64 -4.76
C LEU A 305 17.48 0.45 -4.28
N ASN A 306 17.81 0.99 -3.10
CA ASN A 306 19.08 0.75 -2.44
C ASN A 306 19.30 -0.73 -2.13
N ASN A 307 18.28 -1.41 -1.59
CA ASN A 307 18.37 -2.81 -1.18
C ASN A 307 18.51 -3.79 -2.34
N ILE A 308 17.98 -3.46 -3.52
CA ILE A 308 18.16 -4.28 -4.74
C ILE A 308 19.44 -3.92 -5.51
N GLY A 309 20.28 -3.02 -4.98
CA GLY A 309 21.55 -2.64 -5.59
C GLY A 309 21.44 -1.73 -6.81
N CYS A 310 20.36 -0.96 -6.95
CA CYS A 310 20.23 0.02 -8.02
C CYS A 310 21.29 1.13 -7.86
N SER A 311 22.06 1.42 -8.92
CA SER A 311 23.12 2.45 -8.96
C SER A 311 22.61 3.90 -8.94
N ILE A 312 21.46 4.15 -8.31
CA ILE A 312 20.90 5.48 -8.15
C ILE A 312 21.66 6.25 -7.07
N ASN A 313 21.80 7.57 -7.21
CA ASN A 313 22.39 8.42 -6.18
C ASN A 313 21.40 8.65 -5.03
N ILE A 314 21.18 7.62 -4.20
CA ILE A 314 20.20 7.65 -3.10
C ILE A 314 20.45 8.85 -2.19
N LYS A 315 21.72 9.16 -1.89
CA LYS A 315 22.08 10.26 -1.00
C LYS A 315 21.53 11.59 -1.52
N SER A 316 21.71 11.89 -2.80
CA SER A 316 21.18 13.13 -3.39
C SER A 316 19.66 13.24 -3.28
N HIS A 317 18.93 12.14 -3.50
CA HIS A 317 17.48 12.14 -3.33
C HIS A 317 17.06 12.30 -1.87
N VAL A 318 17.72 11.60 -0.94
CA VAL A 318 17.47 11.73 0.50
C VAL A 318 17.75 13.15 1.00
N ASP A 319 18.86 13.75 0.60
CA ASP A 319 19.21 15.13 0.94
C ASP A 319 18.13 16.10 0.40
N SER A 320 17.56 15.82 -0.78
CA SER A 320 16.43 16.60 -1.32
C SER A 320 15.15 16.43 -0.50
N LEU A 321 14.84 15.23 0.00
CA LEU A 321 13.66 15.00 0.84
C LEU A 321 13.74 15.74 2.18
N LEU A 322 14.96 15.95 2.70
CA LEU A 322 15.17 16.65 3.97
C LEU A 322 15.16 18.18 3.87
N LYS A 323 15.12 18.74 2.65
CA LYS A 323 14.92 20.19 2.47
C LYS A 323 13.46 20.54 2.78
N ASN A 324 13.25 21.58 3.57
CA ASN A 324 11.94 22.19 3.79
C ASN A 324 11.76 23.23 2.68
N GLU A 325 11.07 22.86 1.61
CA GLU A 325 10.55 23.83 0.64
C GLU A 325 9.12 24.20 1.02
#